data_AF-G5J0U5-F1
#
_entry.id   AF-G5J0U5-F1
#
_cell.length_a   1.000
_cell.length_b   1.000
_cell.length_c   1.000
_cell.angle_alpha   90.00
_cell.angle_beta   90.00
_cell.angle_gamma   90.00
#
_symmetry.space_group_name_H-M   'P 1'
#
loop_
_entity.id
_entity.type
_entity.pdbx_description
1 polymer ?
#
loop_
_entity_poly.entity_id
_entity_poly.type
_entity_poly.pdbx_seq_one_letter_code
_entity_poly.pdbx_strand_id
1 'polypeptide(L)'
;MVDLKEKNWKNFTDQHLYDWYGIWTRYTPTGGIQESFRSLRHFEGNADKTEIYQLNQYIYAEDDVKEQRWNFNERENSLFDGMFHPQAEFMRGYFFPSGHSIWATTQLKSETYFAMELFFRYQSLRHSVGIVYDDQGNLFRTANIREDSTAYPSSYWSTDLEQLSQRNLEKNWTGTSITITSDLEISEPISTQFRWDREGHQLFYLPDGVSISCPEKVTVGTSFDCVVNWLINDNEMHQLISSYDATGKFQSLTFEKYGLKQ
;
A
#
# COMPACT_ATOMS: atom_id res chain seq x y z
N MET A 1 27.69 6.55 -9.64
CA MET A 1 26.53 6.73 -8.77
C MET A 1 25.37 6.05 -9.44
N VAL A 2 24.62 5.20 -8.74
CA VAL A 2 23.38 4.61 -9.27
C VAL A 2 22.33 5.72 -9.30
N ASP A 3 21.62 5.88 -10.42
CA ASP A 3 20.50 6.81 -10.50
C ASP A 3 19.32 6.27 -9.66
N LEU A 4 18.88 7.05 -8.67
CA LEU A 4 17.85 6.62 -7.72
C LEU A 4 16.49 6.41 -8.41
N LYS A 5 16.17 7.16 -9.47
CA LYS A 5 14.92 6.97 -10.21
C LYS A 5 14.93 5.66 -10.99
N GLU A 6 16.07 5.29 -11.59
CA GLU A 6 16.25 4.01 -12.29
C GLU A 6 16.13 2.85 -11.28
N LYS A 7 16.71 3.00 -10.07
CA LYS A 7 16.57 2.01 -9.00
C LYS A 7 15.11 1.84 -8.56
N ASN A 8 14.36 2.94 -8.39
CA ASN A 8 12.95 2.88 -8.00
C ASN A 8 12.09 2.21 -9.09
N TRP A 9 12.30 2.57 -10.37
CA TRP A 9 11.65 1.90 -11.51
C TRP A 9 11.98 0.41 -11.58
N LYS A 10 13.25 0.05 -11.39
CA LYS A 10 13.70 -1.33 -11.34
C LYS A 10 13.04 -2.11 -10.21
N ASN A 11 12.93 -1.53 -9.02
CA ASN A 11 12.25 -2.16 -7.89
C ASN A 11 10.77 -2.46 -8.23
N PHE A 12 10.09 -1.56 -8.97
CA PHE A 12 8.75 -1.84 -9.46
C PHE A 12 8.73 -3.02 -10.43
N THR A 13 9.54 -2.95 -11.50
CA THR A 13 9.52 -3.91 -12.61
C THR A 13 10.08 -5.30 -12.25
N ASP A 14 10.86 -5.42 -11.18
CA ASP A 14 11.33 -6.71 -10.69
C ASP A 14 10.30 -7.41 -9.78
N GLN A 15 9.43 -6.65 -9.11
CA GLN A 15 8.58 -7.17 -8.04
C GLN A 15 7.08 -7.22 -8.39
N HIS A 16 6.62 -6.48 -9.39
CA HIS A 16 5.19 -6.28 -9.63
C HIS A 16 4.64 -6.70 -11.00
N LEU A 17 5.50 -7.07 -11.96
CA LEU A 17 5.08 -7.50 -13.30
C LEU A 17 4.51 -8.93 -13.31
N TYR A 18 3.25 -9.06 -12.86
CA TYR A 18 2.52 -10.32 -12.79
C TYR A 18 1.04 -10.07 -13.08
N ASP A 19 0.31 -11.17 -13.31
CA ASP A 19 -1.13 -11.21 -13.10
C ASP A 19 -1.41 -11.31 -11.61
N TRP A 20 -2.06 -10.32 -11.04
CA TRP A 20 -2.49 -10.33 -9.64
C TRP A 20 -3.99 -10.58 -9.58
N TYR A 21 -4.37 -11.82 -9.30
CA TYR A 21 -5.76 -12.20 -9.14
C TYR A 21 -6.19 -11.96 -7.70
N GLY A 22 -7.35 -11.34 -7.48
CA GLY A 22 -7.70 -10.96 -6.13
C GLY A 22 -9.17 -10.64 -5.86
N ILE A 23 -9.38 -10.20 -4.63
CA ILE A 23 -10.65 -9.67 -4.12
C ILE A 23 -10.36 -8.29 -3.53
N TRP A 24 -11.15 -7.32 -3.96
CA TRP A 24 -11.14 -5.96 -3.41
C TRP A 24 -12.34 -5.81 -2.51
N THR A 25 -12.11 -5.47 -1.26
CA THR A 25 -13.17 -5.18 -0.30
C THR A 25 -12.98 -3.75 0.22
N ARG A 26 -14.02 -2.92 0.09
CA ARG A 26 -14.02 -1.54 0.59
C ARG A 26 -14.87 -1.46 1.85
N TYR A 27 -14.40 -0.68 2.82
CA TYR A 27 -15.04 -0.50 4.11
C TYR A 27 -15.39 0.96 4.34
N THR A 28 -16.51 1.20 5.01
CA THR A 28 -16.89 2.52 5.51
C THR A 28 -15.88 3.02 6.56
N PRO A 29 -15.91 4.31 6.93
CA PRO A 29 -15.05 4.85 7.99
C PRO A 29 -15.26 4.18 9.37
N THR A 30 -16.41 3.54 9.59
CA THR A 30 -16.72 2.79 10.81
C THR A 30 -16.41 1.30 10.70
N GLY A 31 -15.82 0.87 9.58
CA GLY A 31 -15.40 -0.49 9.33
C GLY A 31 -16.45 -1.45 8.77
N GLY A 32 -17.64 -0.98 8.40
CA GLY A 32 -18.65 -1.81 7.75
C GLY A 32 -18.30 -2.10 6.30
N ILE A 33 -18.67 -3.26 5.77
CA ILE A 33 -18.43 -3.60 4.36
C ILE A 33 -19.31 -2.72 3.47
N GLN A 34 -18.69 -1.98 2.55
CA GLN A 34 -19.39 -1.19 1.54
C GLN A 34 -19.63 -2.01 0.26
N GLU A 35 -18.60 -2.72 -0.21
CA GLU A 35 -18.65 -3.55 -1.40
C GLU A 35 -17.48 -4.53 -1.42
N SER A 36 -17.64 -5.65 -2.13
CA SER A 36 -16.56 -6.60 -2.40
C SER A 36 -16.73 -7.21 -3.79
N PHE A 37 -15.66 -7.26 -4.57
CA PHE A 37 -15.69 -7.78 -5.94
C PHE A 37 -14.36 -8.44 -6.31
N ARG A 38 -14.39 -9.25 -7.37
CA ARG A 38 -13.20 -9.93 -7.89
C ARG A 38 -12.38 -8.98 -8.77
N SER A 39 -11.07 -9.16 -8.80
CA SER A 39 -10.18 -8.32 -9.61
C SER A 39 -9.09 -9.11 -10.30
N LEU A 40 -8.63 -8.60 -11.44
CA LEU A 40 -7.32 -8.88 -12.00
C LEU A 40 -6.57 -7.55 -12.15
N ARG A 41 -5.36 -7.46 -11.58
CA ARG A 41 -4.38 -6.41 -11.93
C ARG A 41 -3.23 -7.06 -12.68
N HIS A 42 -3.23 -6.92 -13.99
CA HIS A 42 -2.17 -7.40 -14.87
C HIS A 42 -1.14 -6.30 -15.12
N PHE A 43 0.13 -6.64 -14.97
CA PHE A 43 1.26 -5.81 -15.33
C PHE A 43 2.24 -6.60 -16.19
N GLU A 44 2.56 -6.08 -17.37
CA GLU A 44 3.51 -6.69 -18.30
C GLU A 44 4.54 -5.64 -18.72
N GLY A 45 5.82 -6.00 -18.71
CA GLY A 45 6.89 -5.15 -19.21
C GLY A 45 7.29 -5.57 -20.63
N ASN A 46 7.76 -4.61 -21.43
CA ASN A 46 8.48 -4.94 -22.66
C ASN A 46 9.80 -5.68 -22.35
N ALA A 47 10.50 -6.17 -23.39
CA ALA A 47 11.71 -6.99 -23.21
C ALA A 47 12.80 -6.29 -22.36
N ASP A 48 12.94 -4.98 -22.51
CA ASP A 48 13.93 -4.17 -21.79
C ASP A 48 13.39 -3.62 -20.45
N LYS A 49 12.12 -3.91 -20.11
CA LYS A 49 11.38 -3.36 -18.95
C LYS A 49 11.37 -1.83 -18.87
N THR A 50 11.46 -1.15 -20.00
CA THR A 50 11.39 0.32 -20.10
C THR A 50 9.97 0.83 -20.31
N GLU A 51 9.06 -0.06 -20.70
CA GLU A 51 7.63 0.22 -20.85
C GLU A 51 6.83 -0.84 -20.12
N ILE A 52 5.72 -0.44 -19.50
CA ILE A 52 4.82 -1.33 -18.78
C ILE A 52 3.41 -1.13 -19.32
N TYR A 53 2.76 -2.22 -19.70
CA TYR A 53 1.32 -2.27 -19.91
C TYR A 53 0.64 -2.70 -18.60
N GLN A 54 -0.39 -1.96 -18.21
CA GLN A 54 -1.26 -2.32 -17.09
C GLN A 54 -2.69 -2.50 -17.57
N LEU A 55 -3.33 -3.59 -17.12
CA LEU A 55 -4.77 -3.84 -17.24
C LEU A 55 -5.35 -4.11 -15.86
N ASN A 56 -6.35 -3.34 -15.46
CA ASN A 56 -7.21 -3.67 -14.33
C ASN A 56 -8.56 -4.16 -14.84
N GLN A 57 -9.00 -5.32 -14.36
CA GLN A 57 -10.37 -5.80 -14.51
C GLN A 57 -11.06 -5.82 -13.14
N TYR A 58 -12.24 -5.22 -13.05
CA TYR A 58 -13.12 -5.23 -11.87
C TYR A 58 -14.35 -6.05 -12.22
N ILE A 59 -14.52 -7.20 -11.58
CA ILE A 59 -15.53 -8.21 -11.90
C ILE A 59 -16.55 -8.22 -10.75
N TYR A 60 -17.65 -7.48 -10.94
CA TYR A 60 -18.74 -7.36 -9.96
C TYR A 60 -19.74 -8.52 -10.08
N ALA A 61 -19.96 -9.00 -11.31
CA ALA A 61 -20.73 -10.20 -11.64
C ALA A 61 -20.16 -10.83 -12.94
N GLU A 62 -20.65 -12.01 -13.35
CA GLU A 62 -20.18 -12.67 -14.58
C GLU A 62 -20.36 -11.80 -15.84
N ASP A 63 -21.40 -10.96 -15.86
CA ASP A 63 -21.76 -10.05 -16.94
C ASP A 63 -21.47 -8.56 -16.64
N ASP A 64 -20.95 -8.23 -15.46
CA ASP A 64 -20.52 -6.87 -15.07
C ASP A 64 -19.02 -6.84 -14.80
N VAL A 65 -18.25 -6.72 -15.90
CA VAL A 65 -16.80 -6.56 -15.88
C VAL A 65 -16.43 -5.20 -16.43
N LYS A 66 -15.69 -4.42 -15.63
CA LYS A 66 -15.14 -3.12 -16.02
C LYS A 66 -13.64 -3.23 -16.22
N GLU A 67 -13.15 -2.70 -17.33
CA GLU A 67 -11.72 -2.69 -17.64
C GLU A 67 -11.15 -1.28 -17.68
N GLN A 68 -9.89 -1.15 -17.26
CA GLN A 68 -9.10 0.06 -17.41
C GLN A 68 -7.67 -0.31 -17.80
N ARG A 69 -7.05 0.52 -18.66
CA ARG A 69 -5.76 0.22 -19.27
C ARG A 69 -4.86 1.45 -19.27
N TRP A 70 -3.58 1.25 -19.00
CA TRP A 70 -2.57 2.31 -19.01
C TRP A 70 -1.24 1.77 -19.54
N ASN A 71 -0.44 2.68 -20.08
CA ASN A 71 0.95 2.40 -20.43
C ASN A 71 1.84 3.33 -19.63
N PHE A 72 2.93 2.79 -19.11
CA PHE A 72 3.99 3.54 -18.46
C PHE A 72 5.22 3.50 -19.36
N ASN A 73 5.96 4.60 -19.41
CA ASN A 73 7.28 4.69 -20.00
C ASN A 73 8.27 5.16 -18.94
N GLU A 74 9.39 4.46 -18.77
CA GLU A 74 10.39 4.78 -17.74
C GLU A 74 10.85 6.24 -17.79
N ARG A 75 11.07 6.77 -19.00
CA ARG A 75 11.59 8.13 -19.17
C ARG A 75 10.58 9.19 -18.80
N GLU A 76 9.30 8.90 -18.97
CA GLU A 76 8.21 9.84 -18.73
C GLU A 76 7.66 9.70 -17.31
N ASN A 77 7.47 8.47 -16.85
CA ASN A 77 6.78 8.17 -15.60
C ASN A 77 7.73 7.95 -14.42
N SER A 78 9.06 7.84 -14.61
CA SER A 78 10.03 7.77 -13.52
C SER A 78 10.75 9.11 -13.33
N LEU A 79 10.39 9.81 -12.25
CA LEU A 79 10.94 11.12 -11.90
C LEU A 79 11.91 11.01 -10.72
N PHE A 80 12.64 12.10 -10.47
CA PHE A 80 13.57 12.19 -9.33
C PHE A 80 12.87 12.09 -7.97
N ASP A 81 11.57 12.37 -7.92
CA ASP A 81 10.73 12.29 -6.72
C ASP A 81 9.81 11.06 -6.70
N GLY A 82 10.03 10.10 -7.60
CA GLY A 82 9.32 8.82 -7.68
C GLY A 82 8.64 8.55 -9.02
N MET A 83 8.10 7.34 -9.13
CA MET A 83 7.31 6.95 -10.30
C MET A 83 5.90 7.54 -10.18
N PHE A 84 5.20 7.93 -11.24
CA PHE A 84 3.77 8.27 -11.16
C PHE A 84 2.93 7.37 -12.06
N HIS A 85 1.67 7.18 -11.67
CA HIS A 85 0.70 6.45 -12.47
C HIS A 85 0.07 7.39 -13.52
N PRO A 86 -0.09 6.98 -14.80
CA PRO A 86 -0.66 7.85 -15.85
C PRO A 86 -2.05 8.42 -15.54
N GLN A 87 -2.85 7.72 -14.73
CA GLN A 87 -4.15 8.21 -14.25
C GLN A 87 -4.06 9.21 -13.09
N ALA A 88 -2.94 9.27 -12.38
CA ALA A 88 -2.79 9.98 -11.11
C ALA A 88 -1.39 10.61 -10.99
N GLU A 89 -1.10 11.59 -11.84
CA GLU A 89 0.19 12.30 -11.88
C GLU A 89 0.53 13.05 -10.58
N PHE A 90 -0.46 13.29 -9.72
CA PHE A 90 -0.28 13.90 -8.39
C PHE A 90 0.20 12.92 -7.32
N MET A 91 0.26 11.62 -7.64
CA MET A 91 0.77 10.58 -6.76
C MET A 91 2.18 10.14 -7.17
N ARG A 92 2.91 9.58 -6.21
CA ARG A 92 4.21 8.95 -6.42
C ARG A 92 4.27 7.55 -5.85
N GLY A 93 4.94 6.68 -6.59
CA GLY A 93 5.25 5.30 -6.30
C GLY A 93 6.66 5.20 -5.73
N TYR A 94 6.76 4.70 -4.50
CA TYR A 94 8.03 4.46 -3.82
C TYR A 94 8.16 2.96 -3.56
N PHE A 95 9.18 2.33 -4.13
CA PHE A 95 9.31 0.86 -4.17
C PHE A 95 10.57 0.39 -3.47
N PHE A 96 10.41 -0.45 -2.46
CA PHE A 96 11.54 -1.17 -1.87
C PHE A 96 11.95 -2.36 -2.74
N PRO A 97 13.23 -2.78 -2.69
CA PRO A 97 13.68 -4.00 -3.36
C PRO A 97 12.94 -5.27 -2.93
N SER A 98 12.32 -5.26 -1.74
CA SER A 98 11.49 -6.35 -1.23
C SER A 98 10.11 -6.44 -1.89
N GLY A 99 9.74 -5.47 -2.73
CA GLY A 99 8.42 -5.34 -3.35
C GLY A 99 7.36 -4.70 -2.45
N HIS A 100 7.73 -4.26 -1.25
CA HIS A 100 6.86 -3.39 -0.45
C HIS A 100 6.89 -1.99 -1.04
N SER A 101 5.75 -1.31 -1.06
CA SER A 101 5.66 -0.01 -1.73
C SER A 101 4.45 0.80 -1.30
N ILE A 102 4.34 2.01 -1.84
CA ILE A 102 3.18 2.89 -1.70
C ILE A 102 2.91 3.63 -3.00
N TRP A 103 1.63 3.85 -3.33
CA TRP A 103 1.21 5.02 -4.10
C TRP A 103 0.76 6.10 -3.13
N ALA A 104 1.51 7.20 -3.05
CA ALA A 104 1.27 8.29 -2.10
C ALA A 104 0.88 9.57 -2.85
N THR A 105 -0.20 10.22 -2.44
CA THR A 105 -0.44 11.63 -2.82
C THR A 105 0.73 12.46 -2.30
N THR A 106 1.42 13.24 -3.13
CA THR A 106 2.66 13.92 -2.71
C THR A 106 2.41 15.15 -1.83
N GLN A 107 1.23 15.74 -1.94
CA GLN A 107 0.84 16.95 -1.24
C GLN A 107 -0.65 16.90 -0.89
N LEU A 108 -0.96 16.87 0.41
CA LEU A 108 -2.30 17.14 0.91
C LEU A 108 -2.65 18.60 0.59
N LYS A 109 -3.83 18.81 0.03
CA LYS A 109 -4.40 20.12 -0.27
C LYS A 109 -5.80 20.21 0.32
N SER A 110 -6.17 21.38 0.81
CA SER A 110 -7.54 21.64 1.25
C SER A 110 -8.53 21.45 0.11
N GLU A 111 -9.73 20.97 0.41
CA GLU A 111 -10.85 20.84 -0.54
C GLU A 111 -10.57 19.86 -1.69
N THR A 112 -9.72 18.85 -1.44
CA THR A 112 -9.43 17.79 -2.41
C THR A 112 -9.37 16.44 -1.73
N TYR A 113 -9.83 15.40 -2.43
CA TYR A 113 -9.63 14.02 -1.96
C TYR A 113 -8.15 13.73 -1.79
N PHE A 114 -7.84 13.02 -0.71
CA PHE A 114 -6.49 12.59 -0.40
C PHE A 114 -6.46 11.08 -0.22
N ALA A 115 -5.54 10.41 -0.91
CA ALA A 115 -5.46 8.96 -0.88
C ALA A 115 -4.03 8.47 -0.85
N MET A 116 -3.88 7.27 -0.30
CA MET A 116 -2.69 6.46 -0.45
C MET A 116 -3.08 4.98 -0.56
N GLU A 117 -2.21 4.20 -1.19
CA GLU A 117 -2.34 2.75 -1.29
C GLU A 117 -1.01 2.11 -0.90
N LEU A 118 -0.98 1.35 0.20
CA LEU A 118 0.21 0.68 0.71
C LEU A 118 0.22 -0.80 0.28
N PHE A 119 1.36 -1.26 -0.25
CA PHE A 119 1.51 -2.60 -0.80
C PHE A 119 2.50 -3.43 0.02
N PHE A 120 2.03 -4.57 0.49
CA PHE A 120 2.87 -5.62 1.04
C PHE A 120 3.07 -6.71 0.01
N ARG A 121 4.31 -7.20 -0.11
CA ARG A 121 4.63 -8.37 -0.93
C ARG A 121 5.25 -9.45 -0.06
N TYR A 122 4.72 -10.66 -0.16
CA TYR A 122 5.29 -11.84 0.48
C TYR A 122 5.20 -13.02 -0.47
N GLN A 123 6.33 -13.40 -1.06
CA GLN A 123 6.37 -14.44 -2.10
C GLN A 123 5.45 -14.09 -3.28
N SER A 124 4.47 -14.94 -3.61
CA SER A 124 3.45 -14.71 -4.63
C SER A 124 2.20 -13.96 -4.13
N LEU A 125 2.18 -13.57 -2.86
CA LEU A 125 1.06 -12.88 -2.24
C LEU A 125 1.30 -11.38 -2.22
N ARG A 126 0.23 -10.63 -2.47
CA ARG A 126 0.20 -9.18 -2.29
C ARG A 126 -1.04 -8.79 -1.48
N HIS A 127 -0.81 -8.02 -0.42
CA HIS A 127 -1.84 -7.22 0.20
C HIS A 127 -1.69 -5.79 -0.26
N SER A 128 -2.78 -5.18 -0.71
CA SER A 128 -2.83 -3.75 -0.91
C SER A 128 -3.90 -3.11 -0.03
N VAL A 129 -3.54 -1.98 0.57
CA VAL A 129 -4.38 -1.29 1.54
C VAL A 129 -4.57 0.16 1.14
N GLY A 130 -5.78 0.48 0.72
CA GLY A 130 -6.18 1.85 0.38
C GLY A 130 -6.69 2.58 1.62
N ILE A 131 -6.23 3.81 1.83
CA ILE A 131 -6.77 4.74 2.84
C ILE A 131 -7.14 6.01 2.10
N VAL A 132 -8.41 6.40 2.17
CA VAL A 132 -8.95 7.53 1.40
C VAL A 132 -9.67 8.47 2.34
N TYR A 133 -9.34 9.75 2.21
CA TYR A 133 -9.97 10.87 2.90
C TYR A 133 -10.76 11.69 1.88
N ASP A 134 -11.89 12.24 2.33
CA ASP A 134 -12.73 13.13 1.53
C ASP A 134 -12.09 14.51 1.33
N ASP A 135 -12.78 15.40 0.63
CA ASP A 135 -12.34 16.78 0.37
C ASP A 135 -12.32 17.67 1.63
N GLN A 136 -12.92 17.22 2.74
CA GLN A 136 -12.86 17.87 4.05
C GLN A 136 -11.79 17.23 4.97
N GLY A 137 -11.03 16.27 4.43
CA GLY A 137 -9.98 15.55 5.12
C GLY A 137 -10.50 14.50 6.11
N ASN A 138 -11.79 14.18 6.16
CA ASN A 138 -12.30 13.12 7.02
C ASN A 138 -12.03 11.76 6.36
N LEU A 139 -11.77 10.73 7.16
CA LEU A 139 -11.64 9.37 6.66
C LEU A 139 -12.92 8.99 5.92
N PHE A 140 -12.78 8.66 4.64
CA PHE A 140 -13.91 8.37 3.75
C PHE A 140 -14.11 6.87 3.56
N ARG A 141 -13.02 6.12 3.44
CA ARG A 141 -13.04 4.65 3.38
C ARG A 141 -11.65 4.05 3.54
N THR A 142 -11.63 2.77 3.88
CA THR A 142 -10.44 1.91 3.72
C THR A 142 -10.72 0.80 2.71
N ALA A 143 -9.68 0.18 2.16
CA ALA A 143 -9.80 -0.98 1.28
C ALA A 143 -8.79 -2.06 1.67
N ASN A 144 -9.21 -3.32 1.66
CA ASN A 144 -8.35 -4.49 1.74
C ASN A 144 -8.39 -5.21 0.39
N ILE A 145 -7.25 -5.29 -0.28
CA ILE A 145 -7.08 -5.93 -1.58
C ILE A 145 -6.15 -7.12 -1.37
N ARG A 146 -6.69 -8.31 -1.56
CA ARG A 146 -5.98 -9.59 -1.38
C ARG A 146 -5.71 -10.20 -2.72
N GLU A 147 -4.44 -10.36 -3.07
CA GLU A 147 -4.04 -10.79 -4.39
C GLU A 147 -2.99 -11.89 -4.35
N ASP A 148 -3.06 -12.79 -5.33
CA ASP A 148 -2.16 -13.92 -5.52
C ASP A 148 -1.76 -13.97 -6.99
N SER A 149 -0.47 -14.11 -7.26
CA SER A 149 0.05 -14.18 -8.63
C SER A 149 0.10 -15.58 -9.23
N THR A 150 -0.31 -16.60 -8.47
CA THR A 150 -0.20 -18.01 -8.90
C THR A 150 -1.52 -18.65 -9.26
N ALA A 151 -2.62 -18.27 -8.62
CA ALA A 151 -3.91 -18.89 -8.83
C ALA A 151 -5.10 -18.00 -8.40
N TYR A 152 -6.27 -18.33 -8.94
CA TYR A 152 -7.55 -17.83 -8.46
C TYR A 152 -8.60 -18.96 -8.39
N PRO A 153 -9.36 -19.09 -7.29
CA PRO A 153 -9.18 -18.40 -6.01
C PRO A 153 -7.85 -18.79 -5.35
N SER A 154 -7.28 -17.90 -4.55
CA SER A 154 -6.07 -18.22 -3.78
C SER A 154 -6.39 -19.24 -2.69
N SER A 155 -5.49 -20.17 -2.42
CA SER A 155 -5.58 -21.07 -1.27
C SER A 155 -5.12 -20.42 0.04
N TYR A 156 -4.55 -19.22 -0.01
CA TYR A 156 -4.04 -18.51 1.16
C TYR A 156 -5.08 -17.55 1.75
N TRP A 157 -5.89 -16.92 0.91
CA TRP A 157 -6.85 -15.93 1.35
C TRP A 157 -8.14 -16.58 1.86
N SER A 158 -8.55 -16.17 3.05
CA SER A 158 -9.87 -16.53 3.56
C SER A 158 -10.98 -15.88 2.72
N THR A 159 -12.19 -16.41 2.87
CA THR A 159 -13.41 -15.78 2.35
C THR A 159 -13.96 -14.71 3.29
N ASP A 160 -13.33 -14.48 4.44
CA ASP A 160 -13.81 -13.58 5.46
C ASP A 160 -13.70 -12.13 4.96
N LEU A 161 -14.77 -11.37 5.15
CA LEU A 161 -14.85 -9.96 4.77
C LEU A 161 -15.03 -9.05 5.99
N GLU A 162 -15.58 -9.56 7.09
CA GLU A 162 -15.90 -8.75 8.26
C GLU A 162 -14.64 -8.35 9.04
N GLN A 163 -14.66 -7.15 9.60
CA GLN A 163 -13.60 -6.71 10.49
C GLN A 163 -13.66 -7.45 11.82
N LEU A 164 -12.47 -7.70 12.39
CA LEU A 164 -12.35 -8.22 13.74
C LEU A 164 -12.50 -7.06 14.74
N SER A 165 -13.09 -7.33 15.90
CA SER A 165 -13.20 -6.33 16.97
C SER A 165 -11.83 -5.97 17.57
N GLN A 166 -10.89 -6.91 17.54
CA GLN A 166 -9.52 -6.74 18.04
C GLN A 166 -8.57 -7.74 17.37
N ARG A 167 -7.27 -7.42 17.36
CA ARG A 167 -6.18 -8.34 17.04
C ARG A 167 -5.10 -8.25 18.09
N ASN A 168 -4.64 -9.40 18.58
CA ASN A 168 -3.52 -9.45 19.52
C ASN A 168 -2.20 -9.17 18.78
N LEU A 169 -1.74 -7.93 18.87
CA LEU A 169 -0.45 -7.48 18.35
C LEU A 169 0.58 -7.25 19.47
N GLU A 170 0.17 -7.34 20.73
CA GLU A 170 0.98 -7.08 21.93
C GLU A 170 1.92 -8.25 22.26
N LYS A 171 2.80 -8.56 21.31
CA LYS A 171 3.89 -9.51 21.51
C LYS A 171 5.23 -8.76 21.48
N ASN A 172 6.28 -9.38 22.00
CA ASN A 172 7.65 -8.82 22.00
C ASN A 172 8.28 -8.88 20.59
N TRP A 173 7.74 -8.10 19.68
CA TRP A 173 8.21 -8.00 18.29
C TRP A 173 9.45 -7.11 18.21
N THR A 174 10.51 -7.66 17.63
CA THR A 174 11.74 -6.93 17.32
C THR A 174 12.09 -7.14 15.87
N GLY A 175 12.72 -6.14 15.25
CA GLY A 175 12.86 -6.15 13.81
C GLY A 175 13.89 -5.18 13.28
N THR A 176 13.82 -5.00 11.97
CA THR A 176 14.62 -4.03 11.21
C THR A 176 13.70 -3.03 10.52
N SER A 177 14.10 -1.76 10.53
CA SER A 177 13.40 -0.64 9.90
C SER A 177 14.27 -0.05 8.78
N ILE A 178 13.66 0.20 7.63
CA ILE A 178 14.28 0.82 6.45
C ILE A 178 13.30 1.90 5.95
N THR A 179 13.80 3.08 5.60
CA THR A 179 12.98 4.19 5.13
C THR A 179 13.37 4.60 3.71
N ILE A 180 12.38 4.84 2.84
CA ILE A 180 12.55 5.54 1.57
C ILE A 180 11.97 6.95 1.69
N THR A 181 12.76 7.97 1.38
CA THR A 181 12.35 9.39 1.42
C THR A 181 11.78 9.85 0.09
N SER A 182 11.15 11.04 0.09
CA SER A 182 10.51 11.61 -1.12
C SER A 182 11.47 11.87 -2.30
N ASP A 183 12.78 11.88 -2.07
CA ASP A 183 13.87 11.98 -3.05
C ASP A 183 14.53 10.62 -3.37
N LEU A 184 13.87 9.52 -3.01
CA LEU A 184 14.24 8.13 -3.34
C LEU A 184 15.48 7.58 -2.63
N GLU A 185 16.00 8.28 -1.63
CA GLU A 185 17.04 7.73 -0.77
C GLU A 185 16.47 6.62 0.12
N ILE A 186 17.14 5.48 0.14
CA ILE A 186 16.79 4.35 1.01
C ILE A 186 17.84 4.30 2.11
N SER A 187 17.40 4.38 3.37
CA SER A 187 18.29 4.32 4.53
C SER A 187 18.93 2.94 4.68
N GLU A 188 20.05 2.88 5.42
CA GLU A 188 20.51 1.61 5.95
C GLU A 188 19.50 1.03 6.95
N PRO A 189 19.43 -0.31 7.10
CA PRO A 189 18.55 -0.93 8.08
C PRO A 189 18.99 -0.63 9.51
N ILE A 190 18.03 -0.24 10.36
CA ILE A 190 18.25 -0.06 11.81
C ILE A 190 17.39 -1.01 12.63
N SER A 191 17.84 -1.37 13.83
CA SER A 191 17.02 -2.17 14.74
C SER A 191 15.81 -1.37 15.25
N THR A 192 14.65 -2.01 15.33
CA THR A 192 13.38 -1.41 15.79
C THR A 192 12.63 -2.37 16.72
N GLN A 193 11.73 -1.82 17.53
CA GLN A 193 10.77 -2.55 18.35
C GLN A 193 9.37 -2.11 17.96
N PHE A 194 8.44 -3.05 17.89
CA PHE A 194 7.09 -2.76 17.46
C PHE A 194 6.37 -1.83 18.44
N ARG A 195 5.63 -0.88 17.87
CA ARG A 195 4.74 0.04 18.58
C ARG A 195 3.46 0.19 17.79
N TRP A 196 2.35 -0.22 18.39
CA TRP A 196 1.05 -0.15 17.73
C TRP A 196 0.27 1.13 18.06
N ASP A 197 0.24 1.49 19.34
CA ASP A 197 -0.58 2.59 19.83
C ASP A 197 -0.14 3.93 19.24
N ARG A 198 -1.12 4.67 18.69
CA ARG A 198 -0.96 6.01 18.15
C ARG A 198 -2.11 6.89 18.62
N GLU A 199 -1.76 8.01 19.25
CA GLU A 199 -2.75 8.96 19.74
C GLU A 199 -3.55 9.56 18.57
N GLY A 200 -4.87 9.65 18.72
CA GLY A 200 -5.76 10.23 17.71
C GLY A 200 -6.00 9.37 16.47
N HIS A 201 -5.48 8.13 16.43
CA HIS A 201 -5.72 7.20 15.33
C HIS A 201 -6.95 6.32 15.57
N GLN A 202 -7.68 6.05 14.50
CA GLN A 202 -8.65 4.98 14.41
C GLN A 202 -7.97 3.67 14.03
N LEU A 203 -8.47 2.55 14.57
CA LEU A 203 -7.93 1.22 14.35
C LEU A 203 -8.92 0.36 13.60
N PHE A 204 -8.44 -0.36 12.58
CA PHE A 204 -9.22 -1.34 11.83
C PHE A 204 -8.46 -2.66 11.77
N TYR A 205 -9.15 -3.77 12.05
CA TYR A 205 -8.57 -5.11 12.00
C TYR A 205 -9.23 -5.90 10.87
N LEU A 206 -8.68 -5.77 9.68
CA LEU A 206 -9.24 -6.36 8.46
C LEU A 206 -8.88 -7.86 8.38
N PRO A 207 -9.63 -8.65 7.58
CA PRO A 207 -9.30 -10.05 7.34
C PRO A 207 -7.85 -10.30 6.89
N ASP A 208 -7.41 -11.55 7.05
CA ASP A 208 -6.11 -12.06 6.59
C ASP A 208 -4.88 -11.33 7.15
N GLY A 209 -4.96 -10.91 8.41
CA GLY A 209 -3.81 -10.40 9.15
C GLY A 209 -3.50 -8.92 8.95
N VAL A 210 -4.29 -8.18 8.17
CA VAL A 210 -4.09 -6.74 7.95
C VAL A 210 -4.70 -5.88 9.04
N SER A 211 -3.94 -4.95 9.62
CA SER A 211 -4.46 -3.95 10.55
C SER A 211 -4.05 -2.55 10.11
N ILE A 212 -4.96 -1.59 10.25
CA ILE A 212 -4.75 -0.18 9.89
C ILE A 212 -4.82 0.67 11.15
N SER A 213 -3.92 1.64 11.27
CA SER A 213 -3.93 2.71 12.26
C SER A 213 -3.73 4.04 11.52
N CYS A 214 -4.77 4.87 11.45
CA CYS A 214 -4.75 6.13 10.72
C CYS A 214 -5.62 7.20 11.40
N PRO A 215 -5.34 8.49 11.22
CA PRO A 215 -6.19 9.57 11.73
C PRO A 215 -7.64 9.46 11.23
N GLU A 216 -8.60 9.88 12.04
CA GLU A 216 -9.97 10.10 11.57
C GLU A 216 -10.06 11.29 10.62
N LYS A 217 -9.17 12.27 10.78
CA LYS A 217 -9.12 13.48 9.98
C LYS A 217 -7.68 13.92 9.73
N VAL A 218 -7.40 14.34 8.49
CA VAL A 218 -6.14 14.96 8.09
C VAL A 218 -6.36 16.40 7.64
N THR A 219 -5.49 17.31 8.07
CA THR A 219 -5.57 18.74 7.74
C THR A 219 -4.19 19.32 7.55
N VAL A 220 -4.03 20.22 6.58
CA VAL A 220 -2.83 21.06 6.46
C VAL A 220 -2.63 21.83 7.76
N GLY A 221 -1.40 21.87 8.26
CA GLY A 221 -1.03 22.46 9.55
C GLY A 221 -0.72 21.41 10.63
N THR A 222 -0.98 20.13 10.39
CA THR A 222 -0.73 19.04 11.33
C THR A 222 -0.04 17.89 10.62
N SER A 223 1.13 17.46 11.11
CA SER A 223 1.80 16.27 10.61
C SER A 223 1.00 15.03 10.99
N PHE A 224 1.02 14.02 10.14
CA PHE A 224 0.34 12.77 10.41
C PHE A 224 1.09 11.60 9.77
N ASP A 225 0.76 10.40 10.23
CA ASP A 225 1.17 9.17 9.58
C ASP A 225 -0.02 8.23 9.40
N CYS A 226 0.12 7.29 8.48
CA CYS A 226 -0.80 6.18 8.33
C CYS A 226 0.02 4.90 8.40
N VAL A 227 -0.41 4.00 9.28
CA VAL A 227 0.29 2.75 9.56
C VAL A 227 -0.56 1.57 9.17
N VAL A 228 0.04 0.64 8.46
CA VAL A 228 -0.57 -0.64 8.15
C VAL A 228 0.39 -1.73 8.58
N ASN A 229 -0.11 -2.76 9.25
CA ASN A 229 0.64 -4.00 9.44
C ASN A 229 -0.04 -5.16 8.73
N TRP A 230 0.76 -6.15 8.35
CA TRP A 230 0.32 -7.45 7.92
C TRP A 230 0.99 -8.51 8.79
N LEU A 231 0.19 -9.13 9.65
CA LEU A 231 0.57 -10.32 10.40
C LEU A 231 0.50 -11.53 9.47
N ILE A 232 1.64 -11.84 8.85
CA ILE A 232 1.76 -12.89 7.83
C ILE A 232 1.52 -14.27 8.45
N ASN A 233 2.05 -14.48 9.66
CA ASN A 233 1.83 -15.65 10.48
C ASN A 233 2.09 -15.30 11.96
N ASP A 234 1.98 -16.28 12.85
CA ASP A 234 2.14 -16.05 14.29
C ASP A 234 3.50 -15.46 14.71
N ASN A 235 4.52 -15.56 13.87
CA ASN A 235 5.92 -15.25 14.17
C ASN A 235 6.55 -14.20 13.25
N GLU A 236 5.85 -13.74 12.20
CA GLU A 236 6.35 -12.77 11.24
C GLU A 236 5.28 -11.71 10.94
N MET A 237 5.66 -10.45 11.08
CA MET A 237 4.80 -9.31 10.80
C MET A 237 5.57 -8.25 10.04
N HIS A 238 4.96 -7.71 9.01
CA HIS A 238 5.49 -6.59 8.25
C HIS A 238 4.65 -5.34 8.53
N GLN A 239 5.27 -4.17 8.50
CA GLN A 239 4.59 -2.89 8.72
C GLN A 239 5.08 -1.84 7.73
N LEU A 240 4.15 -1.03 7.25
CA LEU A 240 4.42 0.15 6.45
C LEU A 240 3.88 1.39 7.15
N ILE A 241 4.68 2.45 7.18
CA ILE A 241 4.34 3.75 7.78
C ILE A 241 4.53 4.81 6.71
N SER A 242 3.45 5.45 6.28
CA SER A 242 3.49 6.61 5.40
C SER A 242 3.49 7.88 6.24
N SER A 243 4.48 8.76 6.07
CA SER A 243 4.62 9.97 6.88
C SER A 243 4.43 11.25 6.07
N TYR A 244 3.68 12.19 6.64
CA TYR A 244 3.42 13.52 6.07
C TYR A 244 3.77 14.61 7.08
N ASP A 245 4.42 15.67 6.61
CA ASP A 245 4.74 16.82 7.47
C ASP A 245 3.54 17.74 7.70
N ALA A 246 3.72 18.75 8.55
CA ALA A 246 2.66 19.72 8.86
C ALA A 246 2.26 20.61 7.66
N THR A 247 3.05 20.66 6.59
CA THR A 247 2.66 21.34 5.36
C THR A 247 1.80 20.45 4.46
N GLY A 248 1.62 19.17 4.82
CA GLY A 248 0.90 18.18 4.04
C GLY A 248 1.75 17.49 3.00
N LYS A 249 3.07 17.70 2.98
CA LYS A 249 3.96 17.08 2.01
C LYS A 249 4.32 15.66 2.45
N PHE A 250 4.32 14.72 1.51
CA PHE A 250 4.83 13.37 1.74
C PHE A 250 6.33 13.43 2.06
N GLN A 251 6.72 12.82 3.17
CA GLN A 251 8.09 12.80 3.65
C GLN A 251 8.77 11.47 3.33
N SER A 252 8.13 10.36 3.69
CA SER A 252 8.72 9.04 3.55
C SER A 252 7.72 7.89 3.67
N LEU A 253 8.15 6.74 3.18
CA LEU A 253 7.60 5.43 3.52
C LEU A 253 8.64 4.66 4.32
N THR A 254 8.26 4.18 5.51
CA THR A 254 9.10 3.28 6.31
C THR A 254 8.54 1.86 6.23
N PHE A 255 9.41 0.89 5.96
CA PHE A 255 9.14 -0.54 6.02
C PHE A 255 9.83 -1.14 7.23
N GLU A 256 9.05 -1.82 8.08
CA GLU A 256 9.54 -2.56 9.23
C GLU A 256 9.20 -4.04 9.09
N LYS A 257 10.22 -4.88 9.27
CA LYS A 257 10.08 -6.34 9.31
C LYS A 257 10.33 -6.82 10.72
N TYR A 258 9.34 -7.46 11.32
CA TYR A 258 9.37 -7.97 12.68
C TYR A 258 9.36 -9.50 12.72
N GLY A 259 10.12 -10.04 13.66
CA GLY A 259 10.00 -11.42 14.13
C GLY A 259 9.71 -11.46 15.63
N LEU A 260 9.04 -12.52 16.08
CA LEU A 260 8.90 -12.75 17.52
C LEU A 260 10.27 -13.06 18.15
N LYS A 261 10.62 -12.29 19.17
CA LYS A 261 11.76 -12.63 20.02
C LYS A 261 11.39 -13.86 20.85
N GLN A 262 12.15 -14.94 20.67
CA GLN A 262 12.08 -16.14 21.52
C GLN A 262 12.60 -15.83 22.93
#